data_AF-A0A0W8IAC6-F1
#
_entry.id   AF-A0A0W8IAC6-F1
#
_cell.length_a   1.000
_cell.length_b   1.000
_cell.length_c   1.000
_cell.angle_alpha   90.00
_cell.angle_beta   90.00
_cell.angle_gamma   90.00
#
_symmetry.space_group_name_H-M   'P 1'
#
loop_
_entity.id
_entity.type
_entity.pdbx_description
1 polymer ?
#
loop_
_entity_poly.entity_id
_entity_poly.type
_entity_poly.pdbx_seq_one_letter_code
_entity_poly.pdbx_strand_id
1 'polypeptide(L)'
;MAAIDTGATHVGDGEECPDGVPTSPGSEVAGPRRPGAAEQVGLALRAFRRERGWSQRALAQSWGVHQSLVARAERHAEQLTLDVCLELLRRAGVGLAVLGPDGMPVISWEEADLVAVDRSGRRFPAHRAVRPSTYGPRWWWFHDYFGGRSSGPRPRWTAEGFAIPPGVRYGKQPRPQAPGEGPRWPG
;
A
#
# COMPACT_ATOMS: atom_id res chain seq x y z
N MET A 1 -79.46 -54.02 13.74
CA MET A 1 -78.99 -52.70 14.18
C MET A 1 -77.92 -52.28 13.19
N ALA A 2 -78.23 -51.31 12.32
CA ALA A 2 -77.40 -50.62 11.30
C ALA A 2 -76.60 -51.49 10.27
N ALA A 3 -76.70 -51.43 8.94
CA ALA A 3 -76.89 -50.38 7.92
C ALA A 3 -75.57 -50.11 7.13
N ILE A 4 -75.67 -50.17 5.78
CA ILE A 4 -74.91 -49.45 4.71
C ILE A 4 -73.37 -49.63 4.61
N ASP A 5 -72.65 -49.50 3.48
CA ASP A 5 -72.93 -49.10 2.09
C ASP A 5 -71.78 -49.56 1.15
N THR A 6 -72.17 -49.76 -0.11
CA THR A 6 -71.50 -49.61 -1.42
C THR A 6 -70.08 -49.02 -1.53
N GLY A 7 -69.22 -49.68 -2.31
CA GLY A 7 -68.70 -49.06 -3.56
C GLY A 7 -67.23 -48.65 -3.70
N ALA A 8 -66.69 -49.05 -4.87
CA ALA A 8 -65.79 -48.28 -5.77
C ALA A 8 -64.24 -48.39 -5.68
N THR A 9 -63.68 -49.08 -6.69
CA THR A 9 -62.62 -48.70 -7.67
C THR A 9 -61.50 -47.69 -7.32
N HIS A 10 -60.24 -48.09 -7.57
CA HIS A 10 -59.26 -47.46 -8.50
C HIS A 10 -57.95 -48.29 -8.52
N VAL A 11 -57.63 -49.10 -9.55
CA VAL A 11 -56.76 -48.80 -10.72
C VAL A 11 -55.69 -47.75 -10.45
N GLY A 12 -54.44 -48.22 -10.46
CA GLY A 12 -53.24 -47.50 -10.03
C GLY A 12 -52.77 -46.43 -11.00
N ASP A 13 -52.30 -45.35 -10.39
CA ASP A 13 -51.55 -44.29 -11.03
C ASP A 13 -50.05 -44.58 -10.89
N GLY A 14 -49.34 -44.56 -12.03
CA GLY A 14 -47.90 -44.55 -12.06
C GLY A 14 -47.38 -43.18 -11.63
N GLU A 15 -46.64 -43.13 -10.53
CA GLU A 15 -45.82 -41.99 -10.18
C GLU A 15 -44.58 -41.98 -11.08
N GLU A 16 -44.65 -41.19 -12.15
CA GLU A 16 -43.48 -40.66 -12.84
C GLU A 16 -42.62 -39.87 -11.85
N CYS A 17 -41.41 -40.37 -11.58
CA CYS A 17 -40.36 -39.58 -10.94
C CYS A 17 -39.89 -38.49 -11.93
N PRO A 18 -39.98 -37.19 -11.61
CA PRO A 18 -39.36 -36.18 -12.44
C PRO A 18 -37.83 -36.23 -12.23
N ASP A 19 -37.16 -36.88 -13.19
CA ASP A 19 -35.72 -36.72 -13.45
C ASP A 19 -35.44 -35.26 -13.80
N GLY A 20 -34.82 -34.54 -12.86
CA GLY A 20 -34.50 -33.14 -13.07
C GLY A 20 -33.76 -32.52 -11.90
N VAL A 21 -32.72 -33.20 -11.37
CA VAL A 21 -31.73 -32.52 -10.53
C VAL A 21 -30.96 -31.56 -11.45
N PRO A 22 -31.05 -30.24 -11.27
CA PRO A 22 -30.16 -29.33 -11.98
C PRO A 22 -28.74 -29.62 -11.46
N THR A 23 -27.96 -30.31 -12.29
CA THR A 23 -26.51 -30.41 -12.11
C THR A 23 -26.00 -28.98 -12.21
N SER A 24 -25.75 -28.36 -11.06
CA SER A 24 -25.14 -27.04 -11.01
C SER A 24 -23.83 -27.12 -11.79
N PRO A 25 -23.62 -26.24 -12.78
CA PRO A 25 -22.37 -26.23 -13.54
C PRO A 25 -21.22 -26.04 -12.55
N GLY A 26 -20.21 -26.90 -12.70
CA GLY A 26 -19.09 -27.05 -11.80
C GLY A 26 -18.58 -25.71 -11.27
N SER A 27 -18.44 -25.63 -9.95
CA SER A 27 -17.62 -24.62 -9.34
C SER A 27 -16.21 -24.77 -9.93
N GLU A 28 -15.88 -23.91 -10.88
CA GLU A 28 -14.49 -23.57 -11.18
C GLU A 28 -13.84 -23.37 -9.82
N VAL A 29 -12.92 -24.26 -9.48
CA VAL A 29 -12.20 -24.21 -8.21
C VAL A 29 -11.34 -22.96 -8.30
N ALA A 30 -11.89 -21.85 -7.83
CA ALA A 30 -11.21 -20.58 -7.76
C ALA A 30 -9.86 -20.83 -7.08
N GLY A 31 -8.78 -20.53 -7.80
CA GLY A 31 -7.43 -20.73 -7.28
C GLY A 31 -7.28 -20.07 -5.90
N PRO A 32 -6.34 -20.56 -5.07
CA PRO A 32 -6.23 -20.10 -3.69
C PRO A 32 -6.09 -18.57 -3.65
N ARG A 33 -7.02 -17.93 -2.94
CA ARG A 33 -7.00 -16.49 -2.69
C ARG A 33 -5.67 -16.12 -2.05
N ARG A 34 -4.97 -15.14 -2.63
CA ARG A 34 -3.76 -14.57 -2.03
C ARG A 34 -4.16 -13.71 -0.83
N PRO A 35 -3.63 -13.98 0.38
CA PRO A 35 -3.95 -13.17 1.55
C PRO A 35 -3.38 -11.76 1.41
N GLY A 36 -4.09 -10.77 1.95
CA GLY A 36 -3.65 -9.37 1.97
C GLY A 36 -2.51 -9.14 2.98
N ALA A 37 -1.86 -7.98 2.94
CA ALA A 37 -0.71 -7.68 3.80
C ALA A 37 -1.01 -7.84 5.31
N ALA A 38 -2.16 -7.35 5.79
CA ALA A 38 -2.56 -7.52 7.18
C ALA A 38 -2.82 -8.99 7.55
N GLU A 39 -3.43 -9.75 6.65
CA GLU A 39 -3.69 -11.18 6.84
C GLU A 39 -2.38 -11.97 6.90
N GLN A 40 -1.38 -11.60 6.09
CA GLN A 40 -0.03 -12.19 6.13
C GLN A 40 0.65 -12.01 7.50
N VAL A 41 0.46 -10.87 8.17
CA VAL A 41 0.98 -10.66 9.54
C VAL A 41 0.40 -11.69 10.50
N GLY A 42 -0.93 -11.86 10.48
CA GLY A 42 -1.61 -12.83 11.34
C GLY A 42 -1.20 -14.27 11.02
N LEU A 43 -1.07 -14.61 9.73
CA LEU A 43 -0.61 -15.93 9.28
C LEU A 43 0.82 -16.24 9.72
N ALA A 44 1.74 -15.27 9.64
CA ALA A 44 3.12 -15.41 10.10
C ALA A 44 3.19 -15.72 11.61
N LEU A 45 2.42 -14.99 12.43
CA LEU A 45 2.35 -15.25 13.87
C LEU A 45 1.75 -16.63 14.19
N ARG A 46 0.71 -17.04 13.46
CA ARG A 46 0.10 -18.36 13.62
C ARG A 46 1.05 -19.48 13.22
N ALA A 47 1.83 -19.30 12.15
CA ALA A 47 2.86 -20.25 11.73
C ALA A 47 3.93 -20.40 12.81
N PHE A 48 4.48 -19.28 13.29
CA PHE A 48 5.47 -19.25 14.37
C PHE A 48 4.99 -19.97 15.64
N ARG A 49 3.72 -19.73 16.04
CA ARG A 49 3.12 -20.42 17.19
C ARG A 49 2.92 -21.90 16.95
N ARG A 50 2.47 -22.29 15.75
CA ARG A 50 2.20 -23.68 15.38
C ARG A 50 3.47 -24.52 15.45
N GLU A 51 4.58 -24.00 14.94
CA GLU A 51 5.90 -24.66 15.03
C GLU A 51 6.34 -24.95 16.46
N ARG A 52 5.88 -24.15 17.43
CA ARG A 52 6.23 -24.26 18.84
C ARG A 52 5.17 -24.93 19.71
N GLY A 53 4.00 -25.25 19.14
CA GLY A 53 2.84 -25.73 19.90
C GLY A 53 2.31 -24.70 20.92
N TRP A 54 2.56 -23.40 20.73
CA TRP A 54 2.22 -22.38 21.71
C TRP A 54 0.79 -21.88 21.55
N SER A 55 0.10 -21.66 22.66
CA SER A 55 -1.15 -20.88 22.69
C SER A 55 -0.90 -19.38 22.53
N GLN A 56 -1.94 -18.58 22.28
CA GLN A 56 -1.81 -17.11 22.25
C GLN A 56 -1.31 -16.57 23.60
N ARG A 57 -1.78 -17.15 24.71
CA ARG A 57 -1.34 -16.78 26.07
C ARG A 57 0.14 -17.12 26.29
N ALA A 58 0.59 -18.28 25.83
CA ALA A 58 1.99 -18.69 25.94
C ALA A 58 2.90 -17.76 25.12
N LEU A 59 2.50 -17.41 23.90
CA LEU A 59 3.23 -16.42 23.08
C LEU A 59 3.30 -15.06 23.79
N ALA A 60 2.16 -14.57 24.27
CA ALA A 60 2.06 -13.29 24.95
C ALA A 60 2.98 -13.23 26.18
N GLN A 61 2.98 -14.28 27.00
CA GLN A 61 3.85 -14.40 28.16
C GLN A 61 5.33 -14.44 27.76
N SER A 62 5.69 -15.25 26.76
CA SER A 62 7.06 -15.38 26.25
C SER A 62 7.60 -14.04 25.72
N TRP A 63 6.75 -13.25 25.07
CA TRP A 63 7.13 -11.95 24.50
C TRP A 63 6.93 -10.78 25.45
N GLY A 64 6.39 -10.99 26.65
CA GLY A 64 6.09 -9.91 27.60
C GLY A 64 5.05 -8.91 27.07
N VAL A 65 4.05 -9.38 26.31
CA VAL A 65 2.96 -8.55 25.76
C VAL A 65 1.60 -9.03 26.26
N HIS A 66 0.57 -8.20 26.10
CA HIS A 66 -0.79 -8.60 26.44
C HIS A 66 -1.35 -9.63 25.45
N GLN A 67 -2.07 -10.64 25.94
CA GLN A 67 -2.74 -11.64 25.09
C GLN A 67 -3.68 -11.00 24.06
N SER A 68 -4.37 -9.92 24.43
CA SER A 68 -5.26 -9.17 23.54
C SER A 68 -4.52 -8.57 22.34
N LEU A 69 -3.24 -8.19 22.49
CA LEU A 69 -2.41 -7.72 21.39
C LEU A 69 -2.16 -8.87 20.40
N VAL A 70 -1.80 -10.06 20.88
CA VAL A 70 -1.62 -11.25 20.03
C VAL A 70 -2.92 -11.61 19.31
N ALA A 71 -4.04 -11.64 20.03
CA ALA A 71 -5.34 -11.96 19.45
C ALA A 71 -5.80 -10.93 18.40
N ARG A 72 -5.46 -9.65 18.60
CA ARG A 72 -5.70 -8.58 17.62
C ARG A 72 -4.77 -8.71 16.41
N ALA A 73 -3.48 -8.93 16.62
CA ALA A 73 -2.51 -9.11 15.53
C ALA A 73 -2.85 -10.32 14.64
N GLU A 74 -3.37 -11.41 15.21
CA GLU A 74 -3.74 -12.59 14.44
C GLU A 74 -5.03 -12.45 13.61
N ARG A 75 -5.93 -11.53 13.97
CA ARG A 75 -7.26 -11.40 13.33
C ARG A 75 -7.48 -10.08 12.60
N HIS A 76 -6.87 -9.01 13.11
CA HIS A 76 -7.13 -7.62 12.74
C HIS A 76 -5.83 -6.79 12.76
N ALA A 77 -4.78 -7.28 12.08
CA ALA A 77 -3.49 -6.58 12.03
C ALA A 77 -3.61 -5.19 11.38
N GLU A 78 -4.62 -4.96 10.54
CA GLU A 78 -4.94 -3.66 9.93
C GLU A 78 -5.33 -2.58 10.95
N GLN A 79 -5.73 -2.98 12.17
CA GLN A 79 -6.05 -2.06 13.27
C GLN A 79 -4.82 -1.72 14.13
N LEU A 80 -3.67 -2.35 13.87
CA LEU A 80 -2.43 -2.07 14.56
C LEU A 80 -1.60 -1.05 13.77
N THR A 81 -0.75 -0.31 14.48
CA THR A 81 0.24 0.52 13.82
C THR A 81 1.26 -0.35 13.09
N LEU A 82 1.84 0.17 12.01
CA LEU A 82 2.88 -0.54 11.27
C LEU A 82 4.06 -0.92 12.17
N ASP A 83 4.48 -0.03 13.08
CA ASP A 83 5.58 -0.29 14.01
C ASP A 83 5.34 -1.52 14.90
N VAL A 84 4.10 -1.67 15.40
CA VAL A 84 3.72 -2.84 16.21
C VAL A 84 3.76 -4.11 15.35
N CYS A 85 3.24 -4.05 14.13
CA CYS A 85 3.31 -5.19 13.20
C CYS A 85 4.76 -5.58 12.88
N LEU A 86 5.63 -4.61 12.60
CA LEU A 86 7.05 -4.84 12.31
C LEU A 86 7.76 -5.48 13.50
N GLU A 87 7.51 -5.00 14.72
CA GLU A 87 8.11 -5.57 15.93
C GLU A 87 7.66 -7.02 16.18
N LEU A 88 6.37 -7.31 15.98
CA LEU A 88 5.84 -8.68 16.14
C LEU A 88 6.42 -9.63 15.07
N LEU A 89 6.48 -9.19 13.81
CA LEU A 89 7.09 -9.95 12.71
C LEU A 89 8.58 -10.23 12.98
N ARG A 90 9.32 -9.20 13.42
CA ARG A 90 10.74 -9.33 13.77
C ARG A 90 10.95 -10.38 14.86
N ARG A 91 10.11 -10.41 15.90
CA ARG A 91 10.15 -11.45 16.96
C ARG A 91 9.78 -12.84 16.45
N ALA A 92 8.92 -12.93 15.43
CA ALA A 92 8.61 -14.18 14.76
C ALA A 92 9.69 -14.63 13.76
N GLY A 93 10.74 -13.84 13.54
CA GLY A 93 11.80 -14.13 12.56
C GLY A 93 11.42 -13.87 11.11
N VAL A 94 10.38 -13.06 10.88
CA VAL A 94 9.87 -12.71 9.55
C VAL A 94 10.02 -11.20 9.32
N GLY A 95 10.23 -10.79 8.07
CA GLY A 95 10.32 -9.38 7.67
C GLY A 95 9.19 -8.97 6.73
N LEU A 96 8.94 -7.65 6.64
CA LEU A 96 8.08 -7.06 5.62
C LEU A 96 8.96 -6.47 4.51
N ALA A 97 8.63 -6.76 3.26
CA ALA A 97 9.34 -6.26 2.09
C ALA A 97 8.39 -5.51 1.16
N VAL A 98 8.88 -4.43 0.55
CA VAL A 98 8.23 -3.80 -0.60
C VAL A 98 8.66 -4.57 -1.84
N LEU A 99 7.71 -5.02 -2.64
CA LEU A 99 7.98 -5.75 -3.88
C LEU A 99 7.89 -4.80 -5.07
N GLY A 100 8.84 -4.94 -5.99
CA GLY A 100 8.82 -4.28 -7.28
C GLY A 100 7.77 -4.88 -8.22
N PRO A 101 7.56 -4.29 -9.41
CA PRO A 101 6.66 -4.82 -10.43
C PRO A 101 7.01 -6.24 -10.91
N ASP A 102 8.28 -6.63 -10.76
CA ASP A 102 8.82 -7.95 -11.04
C ASP A 102 8.56 -8.98 -9.92
N GLY A 103 7.94 -8.56 -8.82
CA GLY A 103 7.71 -9.39 -7.64
C GLY A 103 8.94 -9.58 -6.75
N MET A 104 10.07 -8.94 -7.07
CA MET A 104 11.30 -9.04 -6.29
C MET A 104 11.34 -7.98 -5.18
N PRO A 105 11.99 -8.25 -4.04
CA PRO A 105 12.18 -7.26 -3.00
C PRO A 105 12.98 -6.05 -3.48
N VAL A 106 12.45 -4.84 -3.24
CA VAL A 106 13.18 -3.58 -3.46
C VAL A 106 14.17 -3.40 -2.30
N ILE A 107 15.45 -3.62 -2.58
CA ILE A 107 16.53 -3.57 -1.57
C ILE A 107 17.38 -2.29 -1.63
N SER A 108 17.23 -1.48 -2.67
CA SER A 108 18.01 -0.26 -2.88
C SER A 108 17.14 0.86 -3.42
N TRP A 109 17.50 2.08 -3.06
CA TRP A 109 16.89 3.32 -3.52
C TRP A 109 17.99 4.26 -4.00
N GLU A 110 17.66 5.16 -4.91
CA GLU A 110 18.59 6.21 -5.33
C GLU A 110 18.96 7.10 -4.14
N GLU A 111 20.22 7.54 -4.07
CA GLU A 111 20.71 8.36 -2.96
C GLU A 111 19.85 9.63 -2.79
N ALA A 112 19.45 10.23 -3.92
CA ALA A 112 18.59 11.40 -3.92
C ALA A 112 17.24 11.15 -3.22
N ASP A 113 16.64 9.97 -3.37
CA ASP A 113 15.36 9.62 -2.74
C ASP A 113 15.49 9.38 -1.23
N LEU A 114 16.70 9.03 -0.77
CA LEU A 114 17.00 8.79 0.64
C LEU A 114 17.28 10.08 1.40
N VAL A 115 18.10 10.97 0.84
CA VAL A 115 18.68 12.10 1.61
C VAL A 115 18.48 13.47 0.97
N ALA A 116 18.05 13.57 -0.29
CA ALA A 116 17.95 14.88 -0.93
C ALA A 116 16.75 15.67 -0.42
N VAL A 117 17.07 16.82 0.20
CA VAL A 117 16.09 17.80 0.63
C VAL A 117 16.44 19.19 0.09
N ASP A 118 15.42 19.99 -0.16
CA ASP A 118 15.57 21.39 -0.53
C ASP A 118 15.99 22.25 0.68
N ARG A 119 16.17 23.56 0.46
CA ARG A 119 16.55 24.50 1.51
C ARG A 119 15.55 24.59 2.66
N SER A 120 14.30 24.19 2.45
CA SER A 120 13.22 24.22 3.43
C SER A 120 13.01 22.86 4.10
N GLY A 121 13.89 21.89 3.87
CA GLY A 121 13.81 20.55 4.44
C GLY A 121 12.77 19.65 3.77
N ARG A 122 12.23 20.04 2.61
CA ARG A 122 11.23 19.24 1.88
C ARG A 122 11.93 18.35 0.86
N ARG A 123 11.32 17.20 0.56
CA ARG A 123 11.77 16.37 -0.56
C ARG A 123 11.54 17.10 -1.88
N PHE A 124 12.43 16.88 -2.85
CA PHE A 124 12.23 17.38 -4.20
C PHE A 124 11.01 16.69 -4.86
N PRO A 125 10.33 17.36 -5.81
CA PRO A 125 9.26 16.72 -6.57
C PRO A 125 9.76 15.48 -7.32
N ALA A 126 9.01 14.38 -7.26
CA ALA A 126 9.40 13.07 -7.79
C ALA A 126 9.70 13.04 -9.30
N HIS A 127 9.18 13.99 -10.09
CA HIS A 127 9.41 14.06 -11.54
C HIS A 127 10.70 14.82 -11.92
N ARG A 128 11.45 15.36 -10.96
CA ARG A 128 12.66 16.14 -11.23
C ARG A 128 13.90 15.31 -11.02
N ALA A 129 14.85 15.42 -11.95
CA ALA A 129 16.18 14.90 -11.74
C ALA A 129 16.88 15.73 -10.66
N VAL A 130 17.25 15.07 -9.56
CA VAL A 130 17.94 15.68 -8.42
C VAL A 130 19.39 15.22 -8.43
N ARG A 131 20.32 16.15 -8.23
CA ARG A 131 21.76 15.87 -8.20
C ARG A 131 22.44 16.58 -7.03
N PRO A 132 23.56 16.05 -6.55
CA PRO A 132 24.37 16.75 -5.57
C PRO A 132 24.90 18.06 -6.16
N SER A 133 25.04 19.07 -5.31
CA SER A 133 25.51 20.40 -5.66
C SER A 133 26.65 20.80 -4.73
N THR A 134 27.88 20.45 -5.13
CA THR A 134 29.10 20.71 -4.34
C THR A 134 29.29 22.18 -4.02
N TYR A 135 29.02 23.04 -5.01
CA TYR A 135 29.20 24.50 -4.89
C TYR A 135 27.88 25.26 -4.74
N GLY A 136 26.75 24.56 -4.57
CA GLY A 136 25.42 25.17 -4.55
C GLY A 136 24.88 25.50 -5.95
N PRO A 137 23.55 25.63 -6.08
CA PRO A 137 22.90 25.92 -7.36
C PRO A 137 23.06 27.39 -7.78
N ARG A 138 22.90 27.70 -9.07
CA ARG A 138 23.10 29.07 -9.61
C ARG A 138 22.12 30.05 -8.99
N TRP A 139 20.88 29.66 -8.76
CA TRP A 139 19.89 30.54 -8.13
C TRP A 139 20.33 30.98 -6.72
N TRP A 140 21.01 30.12 -5.95
CA TRP A 140 21.50 30.46 -4.61
C TRP A 140 22.62 31.49 -4.70
N TRP A 141 23.55 31.31 -5.65
CA TRP A 141 24.57 32.32 -5.93
C TRP A 141 23.97 33.66 -6.29
N PHE A 142 23.03 33.71 -7.24
CA PHE A 142 22.51 34.98 -7.75
C PHE A 142 21.52 35.68 -6.81
N HIS A 143 20.66 34.93 -6.11
CA HIS A 143 19.58 35.54 -5.32
C HIS A 143 19.90 35.65 -3.83
N ASP A 144 20.68 34.71 -3.29
CA ASP A 144 20.95 34.66 -1.85
C ASP A 144 22.36 35.19 -1.58
N TYR A 145 23.40 34.56 -2.14
CA TYR A 145 24.79 34.93 -1.87
C TYR A 145 25.14 36.33 -2.41
N PHE A 146 24.96 36.58 -3.71
CA PHE A 146 25.21 37.88 -4.32
C PHE A 146 24.01 38.83 -4.17
N GLY A 147 22.79 38.30 -4.09
CA GLY A 147 21.56 39.09 -4.07
C GLY A 147 21.20 39.70 -2.72
N GLY A 148 22.02 39.48 -1.68
CA GLY A 148 21.87 40.11 -0.36
C GLY A 148 20.64 39.63 0.43
N ARG A 149 19.91 38.62 -0.04
CA ARG A 149 18.96 37.89 0.81
C ARG A 149 19.76 37.10 1.83
N SER A 150 19.20 36.90 3.03
CA SER A 150 19.88 36.18 4.11
C SER A 150 20.61 34.95 3.57
N SER A 151 21.93 34.90 3.76
CA SER A 151 22.80 33.85 3.26
C SER A 151 22.55 32.57 4.06
N GLY A 152 21.39 31.97 3.82
CA GLY A 152 21.02 30.68 4.35
C GLY A 152 22.05 29.61 3.93
N PRO A 153 22.08 28.48 4.64
CA PRO A 153 23.05 27.42 4.38
C PRO A 153 22.97 27.00 2.91
N ARG A 154 24.14 26.82 2.31
CA ARG A 154 24.28 26.40 0.91
C ARG A 154 23.54 25.09 0.68
N PRO A 155 22.62 25.01 -0.30
CA PRO A 155 21.94 23.77 -0.64
C PRO A 155 22.93 22.72 -1.14
N ARG A 156 22.87 21.51 -0.59
CA ARG A 156 23.72 20.36 -1.01
C ARG A 156 23.15 19.58 -2.18
N TRP A 157 21.87 19.78 -2.49
CA TRP A 157 21.14 19.10 -3.55
C TRP A 157 20.42 20.12 -4.41
N THR A 158 20.27 19.82 -5.70
CA THR A 158 19.55 20.69 -6.62
C THR A 158 18.82 19.90 -7.70
N ALA A 159 17.67 20.41 -8.10
CA ALA A 159 16.98 20.00 -9.32
C ALA A 159 17.28 20.94 -10.49
N GLU A 160 18.27 21.84 -10.38
CA GLU A 160 18.62 22.77 -11.45
C GLU A 160 19.36 22.08 -12.60
N GLY A 161 18.98 22.46 -13.83
CA GLY A 161 19.60 21.96 -15.05
C GLY A 161 19.07 20.59 -15.48
N PHE A 162 17.97 20.12 -14.89
CA PHE A 162 17.26 18.95 -15.42
C PHE A 162 16.67 19.27 -16.80
N ALA A 163 16.70 18.28 -17.70
CA ALA A 163 16.01 18.38 -18.97
C ALA A 163 14.50 18.40 -18.70
N ILE A 164 13.83 19.48 -19.14
CA ILE A 164 12.38 19.58 -19.05
C ILE A 164 11.80 18.54 -20.02
N PRO A 165 10.99 17.57 -19.55
CA PRO A 165 10.39 16.59 -20.45
C PRO A 165 9.52 17.29 -21.50
N PRO A 166 9.47 16.79 -22.74
CA PRO A 166 8.65 17.37 -23.80
C PRO A 166 7.19 17.51 -23.34
N GLY A 167 6.59 18.68 -23.57
CA GLY A 167 5.20 18.97 -23.21
C GLY A 167 4.99 19.41 -21.75
N VAL A 168 6.00 19.35 -20.88
CA VAL A 168 5.86 19.83 -19.49
C VAL A 168 6.26 21.29 -19.37
N ARG A 169 5.36 22.11 -18.81
CA ARG A 169 5.58 23.56 -18.59
C ARG A 169 5.70 23.84 -17.10
N TYR A 170 6.85 24.35 -16.67
CA TYR A 170 7.09 24.75 -15.28
C TYR A 170 7.19 26.28 -15.19
N GLY A 171 6.48 26.88 -14.23
CA GLY A 171 6.54 28.32 -13.96
C GLY A 171 5.28 29.09 -14.37
N LYS A 172 5.20 30.35 -13.91
CA LYS A 172 4.12 31.28 -14.29
C LYS A 172 4.37 31.79 -15.71
N GLN A 173 3.31 31.93 -16.53
CA GLN A 173 3.43 32.71 -17.76
C GLN A 173 3.58 34.20 -17.40
N PRO A 174 4.43 34.95 -18.12
CA PRO A 174 4.26 36.39 -18.19
C PRO A 174 2.88 36.65 -18.79
N ARG A 175 1.96 37.20 -17.99
CA ARG A 175 0.64 37.61 -18.49
C ARG A 175 0.73 39.07 -18.89
N PRO A 176 0.53 39.41 -20.18
CA PRO A 176 0.34 40.81 -20.56
C PRO A 176 -0.96 41.32 -19.90
N GLN A 177 -0.92 42.52 -19.32
CA GLN A 177 -2.12 43.13 -18.69
C GLN A 177 -3.11 43.65 -19.74
N ALA A 178 -2.63 43.96 -20.94
CA ALA A 178 -3.44 44.44 -22.06
C ALA A 178 -3.00 43.83 -23.41
N PRO A 179 -3.92 43.71 -24.39
CA PRO A 179 -3.58 43.32 -25.75
C PRO A 179 -2.59 44.32 -26.38
N GLY A 180 -1.42 43.84 -26.81
CA GLY A 180 -0.38 44.66 -27.45
C GLY A 180 0.81 45.01 -26.56
N GLU A 181 0.77 44.70 -25.26
CA GLU A 181 1.91 44.88 -24.37
C GLU A 181 2.86 43.67 -24.41
N GLY A 182 4.17 43.91 -24.35
CA GLY A 182 5.17 42.85 -24.33
C GLY A 182 5.10 41.99 -23.06
N PRO A 183 5.57 40.73 -23.10
CA PRO A 183 5.55 39.84 -21.94
C PRO A 183 6.39 40.41 -20.79
N ARG A 184 5.74 40.73 -19.66
CA ARG A 184 6.40 41.14 -18.40
C ARG A 184 6.26 40.06 -17.35
N TRP A 185 7.34 39.77 -16.61
CA TRP A 185 7.30 38.86 -15.47
C TRP A 185 6.58 39.53 -14.30
N PRO A 186 5.69 38.82 -13.57
CA PRO A 186 5.10 39.36 -12.35
C PRO A 186 6.21 39.55 -11.30
N GLY A 187 6.27 40.76 -10.73
CA GLY A 187 7.13 41.07 -9.58
C GLY A 187 6.76 40.28 -8.34
#